data_AF-A0A2S6H8W1-F1
#
_entry.id   AF-A0A2S6H8W1-F1
#
_cell.length_a   1.000
_cell.length_b   1.000
_cell.length_c   1.000
_cell.angle_alpha   90.00
_cell.angle_beta   90.00
_cell.angle_gamma   90.00
#
_symmetry.space_group_name_H-M   'P 1'
#
loop_
_entity.id
_entity.type
_entity.pdbx_description
1 polymer ?
#
loop_
_entity_poly.entity_id
_entity_poly.type
_entity_poly.pdbx_seq_one_letter_code
_entity_poly.pdbx_strand_id
1 'polypeptide(L)' 'MGQMSPDWTLPSLLVNNPMVWMLQVNGLIVDIRHAPLELQQFVYEKGLIPFIPSKQDG' A
#
# COMPACT_ATOMS: atom_id res chain seq x y z
N MET A 1 -10.76 -15.44 6.61
CA MET A 1 -10.60 -13.98 6.47
C MET A 1 -10.29 -13.43 7.86
N GLY A 2 -9.07 -12.95 8.06
CA GLY A 2 -8.52 -12.64 9.39
C GLY A 2 -8.59 -11.15 9.72
N GLN A 3 -8.24 -10.82 10.95
CA GLN A 3 -8.28 -9.50 11.60
C GLN A 3 -7.50 -8.38 10.88
N MET A 4 -6.76 -8.68 9.81
CA MET A 4 -5.97 -7.74 9.01
C MET A 4 -6.48 -7.55 7.57
N SER A 5 -7.71 -7.97 7.25
CA SER A 5 -8.29 -7.69 5.93
C SER A 5 -8.33 -6.16 5.69
N PRO A 6 -7.79 -5.65 4.58
CA PRO A 6 -7.85 -4.23 4.23
C PRO A 6 -9.27 -3.66 4.31
N ASP A 7 -10.27 -4.43 3.86
CA ASP A 7 -11.69 -4.02 3.82
C ASP A 7 -12.30 -3.75 5.21
N TRP A 8 -11.69 -4.29 6.26
CA TRP A 8 -12.14 -4.15 7.65
C TRP A 8 -11.15 -3.34 8.49
N THR A 9 -10.15 -2.72 7.85
CA THR A 9 -9.19 -1.84 8.51
C THR A 9 -9.73 -0.40 8.46
N LEU A 10 -9.81 0.26 9.61
CA LEU A 10 -10.16 1.68 9.65
C LEU A 10 -9.23 2.48 8.74
N PRO A 11 -9.73 3.48 7.97
CA PRO A 11 -8.89 4.25 7.05
C PRO A 11 -7.64 4.86 7.70
N SER A 12 -7.76 5.32 8.95
CA SER A 12 -6.65 5.86 9.75
C SER A 12 -5.57 4.83 10.12
N LEU A 13 -5.90 3.53 10.05
CA LEU A 13 -5.00 2.42 10.37
C LEU A 13 -4.44 1.74 9.11
N LEU A 14 -4.88 2.11 7.91
CA LEU A 14 -4.39 1.52 6.65
C LEU A 14 -2.87 1.66 6.51
N VAL A 15 -2.30 2.78 6.96
CA VAL A 15 -0.85 3.01 6.97
C VAL A 15 -0.08 1.93 7.75
N ASN A 16 -0.70 1.39 8.80
CA ASN A 16 -0.11 0.40 9.70
C ASN A 16 -0.44 -1.04 9.29
N ASN A 17 -1.35 -1.26 8.34
CA ASN A 17 -1.71 -2.60 7.89
C ASN A 17 -0.78 -3.05 6.76
N PRO A 18 0.19 -3.97 7.01
CA PRO A 18 1.14 -4.40 5.98
C PRO A 18 0.45 -5.05 4.78
N MET A 19 -0.69 -5.71 4.95
CA MET A 19 -1.39 -6.39 3.84
C MET A 19 -1.88 -5.43 2.76
N VAL A 20 -2.11 -4.15 3.09
CA VAL A 20 -2.49 -3.10 2.12
C VAL A 20 -1.35 -2.78 1.15
N TRP A 21 -0.11 -2.97 1.60
CA TRP A 21 1.09 -2.47 0.93
C TRP A 21 1.89 -3.55 0.21
N MET A 22 1.55 -4.82 0.43
CA MET A 22 2.20 -5.96 -0.21
C MET A 22 1.63 -6.18 -1.62
N LEU A 23 2.40 -5.82 -2.64
CA LEU A 23 2.02 -5.99 -4.05
C LEU A 23 2.96 -6.96 -4.76
N GLN A 24 2.43 -7.68 -5.75
CA GLN A 24 3.25 -8.51 -6.62
C GLN A 24 3.83 -7.66 -7.77
N VAL A 25 5.16 -7.54 -7.82
CA VAL A 25 5.90 -6.84 -8.88
C VAL A 25 6.84 -7.85 -9.53
N ASN A 26 6.63 -8.13 -10.81
CA ASN A 26 7.42 -9.11 -11.58
C ASN A 26 7.53 -10.49 -10.89
N GLY A 27 6.44 -10.94 -10.26
CA GLY A 27 6.39 -12.23 -9.55
C GLY A 27 6.88 -12.19 -8.10
N LEU A 28 7.50 -11.09 -7.65
CA LEU A 28 7.96 -10.93 -6.27
C LEU A 28 6.97 -10.12 -5.43
N ILE A 29 6.75 -10.51 -4.18
CA ILE A 29 5.95 -9.73 -3.24
C ILE A 29 6.84 -8.65 -2.63
N VAL A 30 6.46 -7.39 -2.84
CA VAL A 30 7.21 -6.20 -2.42
C VAL A 30 6.32 -5.33 -1.54
N ASP A 31 6.89 -4.80 -0.46
CA ASP A 31 6.27 -3.71 0.29
C ASP A 31 6.48 -2.39 -0.47
N ILE A 32 5.40 -1.88 -1.05
CA ILE A 32 5.44 -0.70 -1.92
C ILE A 32 5.84 0.59 -1.17
N ARG A 33 5.74 0.63 0.17
CA ARG A 33 6.14 1.80 0.98
C ARG A 33 7.63 2.08 0.87
N HIS A 34 8.44 1.05 0.58
CA HIS A 34 9.89 1.17 0.40
C HIS A 34 10.30 1.26 -1.07
N ALA A 35 9.34 1.25 -1.99
CA ALA A 35 9.61 1.37 -3.42
C ALA A 35 9.87 2.84 -3.83
N PRO A 36 10.50 3.09 -4.99
CA PRO A 36 10.65 4.43 -5.54
C PRO A 36 9.32 5.16 -5.68
N LEU A 37 9.34 6.49 -5.55
CA LEU A 37 8.14 7.34 -5.59
C LEU A 37 7.35 7.15 -6.89
N GLU A 38 8.05 7.02 -8.01
CA GLU A 38 7.45 6.81 -9.32
C GLU A 38 6.63 5.52 -9.36
N LEU A 39 7.12 4.45 -8.71
CA LEU A 39 6.41 3.19 -8.63
C LEU A 39 5.19 3.28 -7.72
N GLN A 40 5.31 4.00 -6.58
CA GLN A 40 4.18 4.27 -5.70
C GLN A 40 3.07 5.04 -6.41
N GLN A 41 3.43 6.08 -7.17
CA GLN A 41 2.49 6.87 -7.97
C GLN A 41 1.79 6.00 -9.01
N PHE A 42 2.55 5.19 -9.74
CA PHE A 42 2.02 4.30 -10.77
C PHE A 42 0.98 3.32 -10.22
N VAL A 43 1.24 2.70 -9.06
CA VAL A 43 0.27 1.76 -8.47
C VAL A 43 -0.91 2.47 -7.79
N TYR A 44 -0.72 3.69 -7.31
CA TYR A 44 -1.80 4.54 -6.81
C TYR A 44 -2.76 4.95 -7.93
N GLU A 45 -2.24 5.38 -9.09
CA GLU A 45 -3.05 5.68 -10.28
C GLU A 45 -3.87 4.48 -10.77
N LYS A 46 -3.37 3.26 -10.51
CA LYS A 46 -4.07 2.00 -10.76
C LYS A 46 -5.07 1.61 -9.68
N GLY A 47 -5.19 2.37 -8.59
CA GLY A 47 -6.07 2.10 -7.46
C GLY A 47 -5.64 0.90 -6.60
N LEU A 48 -4.38 0.46 -6.68
CA LEU A 48 -3.88 -0.70 -5.94
C LEU A 48 -3.52 -0.37 -4.48
N ILE A 49 -3.28 0.91 -4.19
CA ILE A 49 -3.06 1.42 -2.84
C ILE A 49 -3.94 2.64 -2.58
N PRO A 50 -4.32 2.92 -1.33
CA PRO A 50 -5.27 3.98 -1.01
C PRO A 50 -4.70 5.40 -1.13
N PHE A 51 -3.38 5.57 -1.06
CA PHE A 51 -2.67 6.85 -1.18
C PHE A 51 -1.17 6.61 -1.39
N ILE A 52 -0.41 7.67 -1.71
CA ILE A 52 1.06 7.60 -1.88
C ILE A 52 1.73 7.86 -0.53
N PRO A 53 2.37 6.86 0.11
CA PRO A 53 2.91 7.00 1.46
C PRO A 53 4.07 7.99 1.51
N SER A 54 4.93 8.06 0.49
CA SER A 54 6.04 9.02 0.46
C SER A 54 5.63 10.49 0.22
N LYS A 55 4.34 10.76 -0.02
CA LYS A 55 3.78 12.13 -0.09
C LYS A 55 2.99 12.51 1.16
N GLN A 56 2.79 11.57 2.08
CA GLN A 56 2.29 11.88 3.41
C GLN A 56 3.47 12.33 4.27
N ASP A 57 3.87 13.59 4.08
CA ASP A 57 4.64 14.31 5.08
C ASP A 57 3.79 14.39 6.37
N GLY A 58 4.42 14.12 7.50
CA GLY A 58 3.87 14.38 8.82
C GLY A 58 3.90 15.86 9.16
#